data_AF-A0A7X7N034-F1
#
_entry.id   AF-A0A7X7N034-F1
#
_cell.length_a   1.000
_cell.length_b   1.000
_cell.length_c   1.000
_cell.angle_alpha   90.00
_cell.angle_beta   90.00
_cell.angle_gamma   90.00
#
_symmetry.space_group_name_H-M   'P 1'
#
loop_
_entity.id
_entity.type
_entity.pdbx_description
1 polymer ?
#
loop_
_entity_poly.entity_id
_entity_poly.type
_entity_poly.pdbx_seq_one_letter_code
_entity_poly.pdbx_strand_id
1 'polypeptide(L)'
;MDEIQKCNEAERIISWWKSMDEHQGISYVDNVSKPLLEIYDGDLAGIMTFLESISVDDLEIVSGCFEDIYRKWTTYDVWVALGRLEDKVIAVNCPWKIKAKQAYLEYEDEPTYFDTFMHDDKYIVHGEILIYCFDSEFRKMWDFSARDIWVRQDGCQAVVLHDEYIELYDWLGYSYKLGYDGKEIKDI
;
A
#
# COMPACT_ATOMS: atom_id res chain seq x y z
N MET A 1 -9.82 7.35 30.06
CA MET A 1 -10.98 7.62 29.20
C MET A 1 -11.70 6.29 28.99
N ASP A 2 -13.03 6.28 28.98
CA ASP A 2 -13.76 5.10 28.48
C ASP A 2 -13.66 5.02 26.95
N GLU A 3 -14.08 3.90 26.36
CA GLU A 3 -13.98 3.67 24.90
C GLU A 3 -14.76 4.70 24.07
N ILE A 4 -15.92 5.14 24.54
CA ILE A 4 -16.72 6.15 23.84
C ILE A 4 -15.97 7.49 23.85
N GLN A 5 -15.38 7.85 24.98
CA GLN A 5 -14.58 9.06 25.12
C GLN A 5 -13.32 9.02 24.24
N LYS A 6 -12.67 7.85 24.12
CA LYS A 6 -11.53 7.66 23.21
C LYS A 6 -11.93 7.86 21.74
N CYS A 7 -12.99 7.19 21.29
CA CYS A 7 -13.47 7.32 19.91
C CYS A 7 -13.82 8.77 19.56
N ASN A 8 -14.57 9.46 20.45
CA ASN A 8 -14.94 10.86 20.23
C ASN A 8 -13.71 11.78 20.11
N GLU A 9 -12.65 11.52 20.87
CA GLU A 9 -11.42 12.32 20.80
C GLU A 9 -10.62 12.02 19.53
N ALA A 10 -10.58 10.76 19.10
CA ALA A 10 -9.95 10.37 17.85
C ALA A 10 -10.67 11.00 16.65
N GLU A 11 -12.01 10.99 16.62
CA GLU A 11 -12.81 11.66 15.59
C GLU A 11 -12.61 13.18 15.57
N ARG A 12 -12.36 13.80 16.73
CA ARG A 12 -12.05 15.24 16.81
C ARG A 12 -10.73 15.58 16.14
N ILE A 13 -9.70 14.76 16.33
CA ILE A 13 -8.40 14.94 15.65
C ILE A 13 -8.60 14.88 14.14
N ILE A 14 -9.34 13.88 13.66
CA ILE A 14 -9.62 13.72 12.23
C ILE A 14 -10.41 14.91 11.69
N SER A 15 -11.47 15.31 12.40
CA SER A 15 -12.29 16.46 12.02
C SER A 15 -11.49 17.76 11.98
N TRP A 16 -10.60 17.96 12.96
CA TRP A 16 -9.69 19.10 12.98
C TRP A 16 -8.77 19.08 11.78
N TRP A 17 -8.12 17.94 11.49
CA TRP A 17 -7.24 17.78 10.33
C TRP A 17 -7.96 18.05 9.00
N LYS A 18 -9.20 17.57 8.86
CA LYS A 18 -10.08 17.84 7.70
C LYS A 18 -10.40 19.32 7.52
N SER A 19 -10.57 20.05 8.61
CA SER A 19 -10.98 21.46 8.58
C SER A 19 -9.87 22.44 8.17
N MET A 20 -8.64 21.95 8.03
CA MET A 20 -7.50 22.78 7.68
C MET A 20 -7.46 23.05 6.17
N ASP A 21 -7.48 24.33 5.80
CA ASP A 21 -7.39 24.75 4.39
C ASP A 21 -6.02 24.46 3.77
N GLU A 22 -4.94 24.47 4.57
CA GLU A 22 -3.58 24.13 4.14
C GLU A 22 -2.82 23.39 5.26
N HIS A 23 -2.26 22.21 4.96
CA HIS A 23 -1.42 21.43 5.89
C HIS A 23 0.08 21.79 5.81
N GLN A 24 0.45 22.82 5.05
CA GLN A 24 1.87 23.16 4.82
C GLN A 24 2.57 23.57 6.13
N GLY A 25 3.71 22.94 6.40
CA GLY A 25 4.51 23.20 7.60
C GLY A 25 3.97 22.55 8.88
N ILE A 26 2.92 21.73 8.79
CA ILE A 26 2.31 21.05 9.93
C ILE A 26 2.59 19.56 9.83
N SER A 27 3.20 19.02 10.89
CA SER A 27 3.59 17.62 10.97
C SER A 27 2.36 16.73 11.19
N TYR A 28 2.04 15.89 10.21
CA TYR A 28 1.01 14.86 10.35
C TYR A 28 1.30 13.93 11.54
N VAL A 29 2.57 13.53 11.71
CA VAL A 29 2.98 12.63 12.78
C VAL A 29 2.68 13.24 14.15
N ASP A 30 3.00 14.52 14.35
CA ASP A 30 2.84 15.17 15.65
C ASP A 30 1.41 15.60 15.95
N ASN A 31 0.57 15.78 14.93
CA ASN A 31 -0.79 16.31 15.11
C ASN A 31 -1.90 15.28 14.84
N VAL A 32 -1.60 14.15 14.20
CA VAL A 32 -2.57 13.09 13.91
C VAL A 32 -2.08 11.75 14.44
N SER A 33 -0.97 11.22 13.91
CA SER A 33 -0.52 9.85 14.22
C SER A 33 -0.23 9.65 15.72
N LYS A 34 0.66 10.45 16.31
CA LYS A 34 1.01 10.33 17.72
C LYS A 34 -0.18 10.58 18.65
N PRO A 35 -0.95 11.68 18.50
CA PRO A 35 -2.13 11.91 19.35
C PRO A 35 -3.15 10.77 19.27
N LEU A 36 -3.39 10.21 18.08
CA LEU A 36 -4.27 9.06 17.91
C LEU A 36 -3.78 7.85 18.74
N LEU A 37 -2.49 7.52 18.64
CA LEU A 37 -1.90 6.40 19.40
C LEU A 37 -1.91 6.65 20.93
N GLU A 38 -1.76 7.90 21.36
CA GLU A 38 -1.78 8.31 22.76
C GLU A 38 -3.18 8.23 23.39
N ILE A 39 -4.25 8.51 22.64
CA ILE A 39 -5.65 8.36 23.12
C ILE A 39 -5.92 6.94 23.61
N TYR A 40 -5.39 5.95 22.91
CA TYR A 40 -5.57 4.55 23.23
C TYR A 40 -4.50 4.03 24.20
N ASP A 41 -3.52 4.84 24.61
CA ASP A 41 -2.44 4.45 25.54
C ASP A 41 -1.70 3.17 25.12
N GLY A 42 -1.54 2.97 23.80
CA GLY A 42 -0.96 1.73 23.26
C GLY A 42 -1.86 0.49 23.34
N ASP A 43 -3.17 0.65 23.55
CA ASP A 43 -4.16 -0.41 23.36
C ASP A 43 -4.42 -0.65 21.87
N LEU A 44 -3.67 -1.60 21.30
CA LEU A 44 -3.81 -2.01 19.91
C LEU A 44 -5.24 -2.45 19.56
N ALA A 45 -5.93 -3.17 20.45
CA ALA A 45 -7.26 -3.69 20.15
C ALA A 45 -8.29 -2.55 20.03
N GLY A 46 -8.19 -1.55 20.91
CA GLY A 46 -8.98 -0.33 20.82
C GLY A 46 -8.69 0.47 19.54
N ILE A 47 -7.42 0.61 19.17
CA ILE A 47 -7.01 1.28 17.92
C ILE A 47 -7.62 0.59 16.70
N MET A 48 -7.47 -0.74 16.59
CA MET A 48 -8.00 -1.47 15.43
C MET A 48 -9.52 -1.40 15.35
N THR A 49 -10.21 -1.53 16.50
CA THR A 49 -11.67 -1.38 16.57
C THR A 49 -12.11 -0.01 16.07
N PHE A 50 -11.39 1.05 16.44
CA PHE A 50 -11.66 2.39 15.96
C PHE A 50 -11.45 2.51 14.44
N LEU A 51 -10.29 2.10 13.93
CA LEU A 51 -9.96 2.19 12.50
C LEU A 51 -10.95 1.40 11.62
N GLU A 52 -11.45 0.27 12.10
CA GLU A 52 -12.46 -0.51 11.40
C GLU A 52 -13.83 0.19 11.35
N SER A 53 -14.16 0.95 12.40
CA SER A 53 -15.47 1.59 12.59
C SER A 53 -15.67 2.89 11.82
N ILE A 54 -14.59 3.62 11.52
CA ILE A 54 -14.66 4.93 10.85
C ILE A 54 -15.00 4.82 9.35
N SER A 55 -15.44 5.94 8.77
CA SER A 55 -15.71 6.05 7.34
C SER A 55 -14.44 5.84 6.52
N VAL A 56 -14.57 5.47 5.23
CA VAL A 56 -13.39 5.32 4.36
C VAL A 56 -12.66 6.65 4.18
N ASP A 57 -13.39 7.76 4.07
CA ASP A 57 -12.81 9.11 3.97
C ASP A 57 -11.99 9.49 5.22
N ASP A 58 -12.46 9.11 6.41
CA ASP A 58 -11.70 9.28 7.66
C ASP A 58 -10.50 8.33 7.72
N LEU A 59 -10.69 7.08 7.30
CA LEU A 59 -9.64 6.06 7.28
C LEU A 59 -8.49 6.44 6.36
N GLU A 60 -8.78 7.01 5.19
CA GLU A 60 -7.78 7.52 4.26
C GLU A 60 -6.88 8.57 4.93
N ILE A 61 -7.47 9.47 5.72
CA ILE A 61 -6.71 10.50 6.46
C ILE A 61 -5.83 9.88 7.53
N VAL A 62 -6.34 8.91 8.29
CA VAL A 62 -5.55 8.28 9.36
C VAL A 62 -4.64 7.16 8.87
N SER A 63 -4.72 6.75 7.60
CA SER A 63 -3.90 5.66 7.05
C SER A 63 -2.39 5.92 7.19
N GLY A 64 -1.97 7.18 7.24
CA GLY A 64 -0.58 7.56 7.52
C GLY A 64 -0.06 7.09 8.89
N CYS A 65 -0.92 6.70 9.84
CA CYS A 65 -0.49 6.13 11.12
C CYS A 65 -0.19 4.61 11.04
N PHE A 66 -0.52 3.93 9.94
CA PHE A 66 -0.37 2.47 9.84
C PHE A 66 1.09 2.03 9.97
N GLU A 67 2.02 2.78 9.37
CA GLU A 67 3.45 2.49 9.51
C GLU A 67 3.90 2.63 10.97
N ASP A 68 3.41 3.66 11.68
CA ASP A 68 3.72 3.86 13.10
C ASP A 68 3.12 2.75 13.99
N ILE A 69 1.89 2.30 13.68
CA ILE A 69 1.27 1.15 14.34
C ILE A 69 2.12 -0.10 14.11
N TYR A 70 2.45 -0.42 12.86
CA TYR A 70 3.22 -1.62 12.54
C TYR A 70 4.62 -1.59 13.16
N ARG A 71 5.29 -0.43 13.18
CA ARG A 71 6.60 -0.26 13.82
C ARG A 71 6.53 -0.48 15.33
N LYS A 72 5.41 -0.13 15.97
CA LYS A 72 5.20 -0.32 17.41
C LYS A 72 4.77 -1.75 17.76
N TRP A 73 3.99 -2.40 16.90
CA TRP A 73 3.51 -3.78 17.06
C TRP A 73 3.83 -4.63 15.84
N THR A 74 5.11 -4.95 15.66
CA THR A 74 5.62 -5.68 14.48
C THR A 74 5.27 -7.18 14.55
N THR A 75 4.01 -7.51 14.30
CA THR A 75 3.51 -8.88 14.21
C THR A 75 2.84 -9.12 12.87
N TYR A 76 2.79 -10.40 12.45
CA TYR A 76 2.12 -10.80 11.23
C TYR A 76 0.62 -10.45 11.26
N ASP A 77 -0.06 -10.67 12.38
CA ASP A 77 -1.48 -10.35 12.52
C ASP A 77 -1.77 -8.85 12.36
N VAL A 78 -0.89 -7.99 12.88
CA VAL A 78 -1.01 -6.54 12.70
C VAL A 78 -0.79 -6.16 11.24
N TRP A 79 0.24 -6.71 10.59
CA TRP A 79 0.47 -6.47 9.16
C TRP A 79 -0.75 -6.86 8.31
N VAL A 80 -1.31 -8.05 8.55
CA VAL A 80 -2.51 -8.53 7.86
C VAL A 80 -3.70 -7.61 8.10
N ALA A 81 -3.92 -7.17 9.35
CA ALA A 81 -5.07 -6.36 9.69
C ALA A 81 -4.98 -4.93 9.12
N LEU A 82 -3.79 -4.31 9.16
CA LEU A 82 -3.55 -3.02 8.50
C LEU A 82 -3.71 -3.13 6.98
N GLY A 83 -3.20 -4.20 6.35
CA GLY A 83 -3.39 -4.43 4.92
C GLY A 83 -4.86 -4.54 4.49
N ARG A 84 -5.74 -5.07 5.34
CA ARG A 84 -7.20 -5.07 5.07
C ARG A 84 -7.81 -3.68 5.11
N LEU A 85 -7.31 -2.81 6.01
CA LEU A 85 -7.76 -1.42 6.10
C LEU A 85 -7.27 -0.61 4.90
N GLU A 86 -6.03 -0.83 4.45
CA GLU A 86 -5.52 -0.26 3.20
C GLU A 86 -6.35 -0.71 2.00
N ASP A 87 -6.67 -1.99 1.91
CA ASP A 87 -7.52 -2.52 0.84
C ASP A 87 -8.92 -1.87 0.86
N LYS A 88 -9.48 -1.55 2.04
CA LYS A 88 -10.76 -0.84 2.18
C LYS A 88 -10.68 0.58 1.59
N VAL A 89 -9.58 1.29 1.81
CA VAL A 89 -9.32 2.62 1.22
C VAL A 89 -9.14 2.51 -0.29
N ILE A 90 -8.29 1.60 -0.75
CA ILE A 90 -7.99 1.39 -2.17
C ILE A 90 -9.25 0.96 -2.95
N ALA A 91 -10.13 0.15 -2.36
CA ALA A 91 -11.35 -0.32 -3.02
C ALA A 91 -12.30 0.82 -3.44
N VAL A 92 -12.32 1.93 -2.70
CA VAL A 92 -13.15 3.09 -3.04
C VAL A 92 -12.50 3.93 -4.13
N ASN A 93 -11.20 4.18 -4.03
CA ASN A 93 -10.49 5.10 -4.92
C ASN A 93 -10.05 4.44 -6.24
N CYS A 94 -9.59 3.19 -6.17
CA CYS A 94 -9.01 2.43 -7.28
C CYS A 94 -9.43 0.95 -7.21
N PRO A 95 -10.71 0.59 -7.43
CA PRO A 95 -11.21 -0.78 -7.27
C PRO A 95 -10.51 -1.81 -8.16
N TRP A 96 -9.95 -1.37 -9.29
CA TRP A 96 -9.16 -2.22 -10.18
C TRP A 96 -7.85 -2.70 -9.55
N LYS A 97 -7.22 -1.91 -8.65
CA LYS A 97 -6.02 -2.33 -7.91
C LYS A 97 -6.32 -3.53 -7.02
N ILE A 98 -7.49 -3.54 -6.36
CA ILE A 98 -7.92 -4.69 -5.53
C ILE A 98 -8.12 -5.93 -6.38
N LYS A 99 -8.74 -5.81 -7.54
CA LYS A 99 -8.94 -6.95 -8.44
C LYS A 99 -7.61 -7.51 -8.97
N ALA A 100 -6.67 -6.63 -9.33
CA ALA A 100 -5.33 -7.05 -9.76
C ALA A 100 -4.55 -7.72 -8.62
N LYS A 101 -4.59 -7.15 -7.41
CA LYS A 101 -4.03 -7.77 -6.20
C LYS A 101 -4.64 -9.15 -5.97
N GLN A 102 -5.96 -9.28 -6.00
CA GLN A 102 -6.65 -10.57 -5.82
C GLN A 102 -6.22 -11.60 -6.87
N ALA A 103 -6.16 -11.22 -8.14
CA ALA A 103 -5.68 -12.09 -9.20
C ALA A 103 -4.24 -12.54 -8.95
N TYR A 104 -3.35 -11.64 -8.51
CA TYR A 104 -1.98 -11.99 -8.11
C TYR A 104 -1.93 -13.00 -6.96
N LEU A 105 -2.75 -12.80 -5.91
CA LEU A 105 -2.81 -13.72 -4.75
C LEU A 105 -3.24 -15.15 -5.13
N GLU A 106 -3.91 -15.35 -6.27
CA GLU A 106 -4.29 -16.69 -6.76
C GLU A 106 -3.11 -17.47 -7.37
N TYR A 107 -2.01 -16.80 -7.71
CA TYR A 107 -0.84 -17.42 -8.36
C TYR A 107 0.34 -17.68 -7.41
N GLU A 108 0.27 -17.22 -6.17
CA GLU A 108 1.37 -17.28 -5.20
C GLU A 108 0.92 -17.97 -3.91
N ASP A 109 1.69 -18.96 -3.45
CA ASP A 109 1.41 -19.67 -2.19
C ASP A 109 1.72 -18.79 -0.96
N GLU A 110 2.77 -17.98 -1.04
CA GLU A 110 3.21 -17.04 0.00
C GLU A 110 3.40 -15.63 -0.63
N PRO A 111 2.29 -14.93 -0.95
CA PRO A 111 2.37 -13.69 -1.71
C PRO A 111 2.91 -12.54 -0.86
N THR A 112 3.93 -11.87 -1.39
CA THR A 112 4.36 -10.54 -0.94
C THR A 112 3.99 -9.53 -2.02
N TYR A 113 2.90 -8.80 -1.79
CA TYR A 113 2.40 -7.75 -2.67
C TYR A 113 2.99 -6.38 -2.28
N PHE A 114 3.51 -5.62 -3.25
CA PHE A 114 4.01 -4.27 -3.03
C PHE A 114 3.12 -3.18 -3.66
N ASP A 115 2.82 -3.24 -4.95
CA ASP A 115 1.91 -2.27 -5.59
C ASP A 115 1.31 -2.84 -6.91
N THR A 116 0.35 -2.11 -7.46
CA THR A 116 -0.22 -2.35 -8.79
C THR A 116 -0.21 -1.06 -9.60
N PHE A 117 0.16 -1.19 -10.87
CA PHE A 117 0.14 -0.13 -11.87
C PHE A 117 -0.82 -0.50 -13.01
N MET A 118 -1.29 0.51 -13.73
CA MET A 118 -2.10 0.33 -14.94
C MET A 118 -1.41 1.02 -16.11
N HIS A 119 -1.33 0.34 -17.25
CA HIS A 119 -0.88 0.91 -18.51
C HIS A 119 -1.81 0.42 -19.62
N ASP A 120 -2.48 1.35 -20.30
CA ASP A 120 -3.60 1.07 -21.19
C ASP A 120 -4.67 0.18 -20.54
N ASP A 121 -4.85 -1.04 -21.06
CA ASP A 121 -5.79 -2.06 -20.62
C ASP A 121 -5.13 -3.20 -19.83
N LYS A 122 -3.88 -3.00 -19.40
CA LYS A 122 -3.09 -3.99 -18.66
C LYS A 122 -2.84 -3.54 -17.23
N TYR A 123 -2.80 -4.52 -16.33
CA TYR A 123 -2.48 -4.31 -14.91
C TYR A 123 -1.16 -5.00 -14.59
N ILE A 124 -0.22 -4.23 -14.06
CA ILE A 124 1.10 -4.71 -13.69
C ILE A 124 1.16 -4.78 -12.17
N VAL A 125 1.32 -5.98 -11.62
CA VAL A 125 1.45 -6.20 -10.17
C VAL A 125 2.92 -6.40 -9.83
N HIS A 126 3.39 -5.61 -8.87
CA HIS A 126 4.72 -5.69 -8.29
C HIS A 126 4.66 -6.58 -7.04
N GLY A 127 5.08 -7.83 -7.19
CA GLY A 127 5.37 -8.74 -6.08
C GLY A 127 6.84 -8.70 -5.69
N GLU A 128 7.20 -9.42 -4.63
CA GLU A 128 8.59 -9.46 -4.14
C GLU A 128 9.57 -10.09 -5.13
N ILE A 129 9.22 -11.25 -5.68
CA ILE A 129 10.08 -12.02 -6.59
C ILE A 129 9.67 -11.84 -8.05
N LEU A 130 8.39 -11.63 -8.30
CA LEU A 130 7.79 -11.65 -9.63
C LEU A 130 7.02 -10.35 -9.90
N ILE A 131 7.18 -9.85 -11.13
CA ILE A 131 6.26 -8.89 -11.72
C ILE A 131 5.26 -9.66 -12.54
N TYR A 132 3.97 -9.41 -12.32
CA TYR A 132 2.88 -10.02 -13.08
C TYR A 132 2.22 -8.99 -13.98
N CYS A 133 1.78 -9.42 -15.15
CA CYS A 133 0.90 -8.64 -16.01
C CYS A 133 -0.42 -9.37 -16.22
N PHE A 134 -1.51 -8.65 -16.08
CA PHE A 134 -2.86 -9.13 -16.31
C PHE A 134 -3.55 -8.33 -17.40
N ASP A 135 -4.47 -8.97 -18.12
CA ASP A 135 -5.35 -8.30 -19.07
C ASP A 135 -6.51 -7.57 -18.37
N SER A 136 -7.38 -6.91 -19.15
CA SER A 136 -8.55 -6.18 -18.65
C SER A 136 -9.57 -7.05 -17.88
N GLU A 137 -9.49 -8.37 -18.02
CA GLU A 137 -10.31 -9.36 -17.29
C GLU A 137 -9.56 -10.01 -16.12
N PHE A 138 -8.39 -9.46 -15.75
CA PHE A 138 -7.51 -9.95 -14.68
C PHE A 138 -6.97 -11.36 -14.91
N ARG A 139 -6.84 -11.80 -16.17
CA ARG A 139 -6.19 -13.07 -16.52
C ARG A 139 -4.70 -12.84 -16.70
N LYS A 140 -3.87 -13.72 -16.15
CA LYS A 140 -2.41 -13.61 -16.26
C LYS A 140 -1.98 -13.70 -17.72
N MET A 141 -1.29 -12.66 -18.19
CA MET A 141 -0.66 -12.61 -19.52
C MET A 141 0.77 -13.14 -19.46
N TRP A 142 1.55 -12.67 -18.50
CA TRP A 142 2.93 -13.06 -18.28
C TRP A 142 3.37 -12.75 -16.84
N ASP A 143 4.47 -13.38 -16.43
CA ASP A 143 5.21 -13.06 -15.21
C ASP A 143 6.71 -12.97 -15.53
N PHE A 144 7.44 -12.19 -14.74
CA PHE A 144 8.86 -11.95 -14.93
C PHE A 144 9.59 -11.89 -13.59
N SER A 145 10.67 -12.66 -13.44
CA SER A 145 11.54 -12.65 -12.26
C SER A 145 12.91 -12.06 -12.56
N ALA A 146 13.54 -11.52 -11.52
CA ALA A 146 14.92 -11.09 -11.52
C ALA A 146 15.83 -12.16 -10.92
N ARG A 147 17.10 -11.79 -10.73
CA ARG A 147 18.06 -12.56 -9.95
C ARG A 147 17.81 -12.48 -8.45
N ASP A 148 17.15 -11.40 -8.01
CA ASP A 148 16.85 -11.08 -6.63
C ASP A 148 15.50 -10.34 -6.56
N ILE A 149 15.11 -9.88 -5.37
CA ILE A 149 13.83 -9.21 -5.12
C ILE A 149 13.72 -7.84 -5.81
N TRP A 150 12.50 -7.43 -6.12
CA TRP A 150 12.17 -6.14 -6.74
C TRP A 150 12.12 -4.99 -5.73
N VAL A 151 13.25 -4.70 -5.07
CA VAL A 151 13.36 -3.63 -4.08
C VAL A 151 14.71 -2.92 -4.27
N ARG A 152 14.75 -1.59 -4.19
CA ARG A 152 16.01 -0.85 -4.22
C ARG A 152 16.47 -0.46 -2.82
N GLN A 153 17.77 -0.64 -2.56
CA GLN A 153 18.40 -0.28 -1.28
C GLN A 153 18.45 1.22 -1.02
N ASP A 154 18.40 2.05 -2.07
CA ASP A 154 18.43 3.50 -1.98
C ASP A 154 17.05 4.14 -1.73
N GLY A 155 16.01 3.32 -1.59
CA GLY A 155 14.63 3.76 -1.39
C GLY A 155 13.97 4.35 -2.64
N CYS A 156 14.63 4.32 -3.81
CA CYS A 156 13.99 4.68 -5.06
C CYS A 156 13.03 3.57 -5.55
N GLN A 157 12.17 3.91 -6.49
CA GLN A 157 11.21 2.96 -7.07
C GLN A 157 11.94 1.83 -7.82
N ALA A 158 11.57 0.58 -7.51
CA ALA A 158 12.05 -0.60 -8.22
C ALA A 158 11.32 -0.84 -9.55
N VAL A 159 10.11 -0.30 -9.71
CA VAL A 159 9.28 -0.43 -10.90
C VAL A 159 8.92 0.97 -11.40
N VAL A 160 9.26 1.28 -12.65
CA VAL A 160 8.92 2.55 -13.30
C VAL A 160 8.30 2.24 -14.66
N LEU A 161 7.08 2.73 -14.88
CA LEU A 161 6.40 2.59 -16.16
C LEU A 161 6.74 3.78 -17.07
N HIS A 162 7.17 3.48 -18.29
CA HIS A 162 7.34 4.44 -19.38
C HIS A 162 6.35 4.12 -20.49
N ASP A 163 6.15 5.02 -21.45
CA ASP A 163 5.15 4.83 -22.51
C ASP A 163 5.35 3.55 -23.34
N GLU A 164 6.61 3.12 -23.54
CA GLU A 164 6.93 1.97 -24.40
C GLU A 164 7.47 0.74 -23.65
N TYR A 165 7.88 0.90 -22.39
CA TYR A 165 8.54 -0.16 -21.62
C TYR A 165 8.38 0.02 -20.11
N ILE A 166 8.62 -1.07 -19.39
CA ILE A 166 8.72 -1.10 -17.94
C ILE A 166 10.20 -1.19 -17.57
N GLU A 167 10.65 -0.26 -16.74
CA GLU A 167 11.99 -0.29 -16.16
C GLU A 167 11.94 -0.91 -14.77
N LEU A 168 12.78 -1.93 -14.56
CA LEU A 168 12.83 -2.68 -13.32
C LEU A 168 14.24 -2.67 -12.74
N TYR A 169 14.32 -2.64 -11.42
CA TYR A 169 15.57 -2.70 -10.66
C TYR A 169 15.45 -3.75 -9.55
N ASP A 170 16.40 -4.68 -9.51
CA ASP A 170 16.49 -5.65 -8.42
C ASP A 170 17.36 -5.15 -7.25
N TRP A 171 17.32 -5.88 -6.14
CA TRP A 171 18.07 -5.57 -4.92
C TRP A 171 19.59 -5.52 -5.10
N LEU A 172 20.14 -6.25 -6.08
CA LEU A 172 21.56 -6.26 -6.39
C LEU A 172 21.96 -5.14 -7.36
N GLY A 173 21.01 -4.31 -7.79
CA GLY A 173 21.23 -3.18 -8.67
C GLY A 173 21.26 -3.53 -10.16
N TYR A 174 20.81 -4.73 -10.54
CA TYR A 174 20.60 -5.05 -11.96
C TYR A 174 19.34 -4.34 -12.46
N SER A 175 19.43 -3.79 -13.68
CA SER A 175 18.32 -3.14 -14.35
C SER A 175 17.81 -3.97 -15.51
N TYR A 176 16.50 -3.99 -15.69
CA TYR A 176 15.82 -4.68 -16.79
C TYR A 176 14.89 -3.70 -17.50
N LYS A 177 14.76 -3.83 -18.81
CA LYS A 177 13.73 -3.16 -19.59
C LYS A 177 12.83 -4.23 -20.18
N LEU A 178 11.54 -4.18 -19.88
CA LEU A 178 10.55 -5.09 -20.43
C LEU A 178 9.60 -4.34 -21.36
N GLY A 179 9.30 -4.92 -22.50
CA GLY A 179 8.10 -4.54 -23.24
C GLY A 179 6.84 -4.96 -22.46
N TYR A 180 5.72 -4.32 -22.76
CA TYR A 180 4.41 -4.71 -22.19
C TYR A 180 3.92 -6.10 -22.63
N ASP A 181 4.64 -6.76 -23.54
CA ASP A 181 4.45 -8.17 -23.90
C ASP A 181 5.24 -9.14 -23.00
N GLY A 182 5.94 -8.63 -21.98
CA GLY A 182 6.70 -9.39 -21.00
C GLY A 182 8.11 -9.79 -21.47
N LYS A 183 8.54 -9.33 -22.65
CA LYS A 183 9.86 -9.66 -23.17
C LYS A 183 10.89 -8.61 -22.79
N GLU A 184 12.04 -9.08 -22.37
CA GLU A 184 13.19 -8.22 -22.12
C GLU A 184 13.69 -7.57 -23.41
N ILE A 185 13.78 -6.25 -23.40
CA ILE A 185 14.36 -5.42 -24.46
C ILE A 185 15.87 -5.40 -24.22
N LYS A 186 16.60 -6.16 -25.03
CA LYS A 186 18.07 -6.16 -25.03
C LYS A 186 18.54 -5.18 -26.09
N ASP A 187 19.37 -4.22 -25.69
CA ASP A 187 20.16 -3.45 -26.65
C ASP A 187 21.05 -4.45 -27.41
N ILE A 188 20.91 -4.52 -28.75
CA ILE A 188 21.68 -5.39 -29.65
C ILE A 188 23.06 -4.79 -29.91
#